data_AF-A0A352AAB7-F1
#
_entry.id   AF-A0A352AAB7-F1
#
_cell.length_a   1.000
_cell.length_b   1.000
_cell.length_c   1.000
_cell.angle_alpha   90.00
_cell.angle_beta   90.00
_cell.angle_gamma   90.00
#
_symmetry.space_group_name_H-M   'P 1'
#
loop_
_entity.id
_entity.type
_entity.pdbx_description
1 polymer ?
#
loop_
_entity_poly.entity_id
_entity_poly.type
_entity_poly.pdbx_seq_one_letter_code
_entity_poly.pdbx_strand_id
1 'polypeptide(L)'
;MPNPQIHLEQAEHNESAASSVRQDYPDWAVTMYFYAALHWVEHYALLKGCNIARDYDSGRSKHDSRQQYINQIAIDLNNPSLRKAYQNLELDSRKARYLINLNTKAQTYYSQARVINCYKNLQTVKNLLQ
;
A
#
# COMPACT_ATOMS: atom_id res chain seq x y z
N MET A 1 -10.75 17.49 -7.39
CA MET A 1 -9.92 16.27 -7.25
C MET A 1 -8.81 16.59 -6.27
N PRO A 2 -8.32 15.64 -5.45
CA PRO A 2 -7.13 15.88 -4.66
C PRO A 2 -5.96 16.18 -5.62
N ASN A 3 -5.20 17.22 -5.32
CA ASN A 3 -3.96 17.53 -6.01
C ASN A 3 -3.02 16.31 -5.90
N PRO A 4 -2.32 15.87 -6.98
CA PRO A 4 -1.31 14.82 -6.90
C PRO A 4 -0.35 14.99 -5.71
N GLN A 5 -0.01 16.24 -5.39
CA GLN A 5 0.85 16.59 -4.25
C GLN A 5 0.28 16.14 -2.90
N ILE A 6 -1.04 16.19 -2.70
CA ILE A 6 -1.67 15.74 -1.44
C ILE A 6 -1.46 14.23 -1.25
N HIS A 7 -1.51 13.46 -2.34
CA HIS A 7 -1.22 12.04 -2.28
C HIS A 7 0.25 11.77 -1.98
N LEU A 8 1.18 12.53 -2.57
CA LEU A 8 2.59 12.42 -2.23
C LEU A 8 2.86 12.69 -0.74
N GLU A 9 2.34 13.82 -0.23
CA GLU A 9 2.48 14.21 1.18
C GLU A 9 1.88 13.16 2.13
N GLN A 10 0.71 12.60 1.79
CA GLN A 10 0.12 11.52 2.57
C GLN A 10 0.94 10.23 2.52
N ALA A 11 1.56 9.92 1.37
CA ALA A 11 2.41 8.75 1.24
C ALA A 11 3.64 8.87 2.14
N GLU A 12 4.33 10.01 2.09
CA GLU A 12 5.51 10.32 2.89
C GLU A 12 5.19 10.39 4.39
N HIS A 13 4.08 11.05 4.75
CA HIS A 13 3.62 11.13 6.14
C HIS A 13 3.36 9.75 6.73
N ASN A 14 2.64 8.89 6.02
CA ASN A 14 2.34 7.53 6.47
C ASN A 14 3.62 6.67 6.56
N GLU A 15 4.56 6.78 5.61
CA GLU A 15 5.85 6.08 5.67
C GLU A 15 6.68 6.50 6.90
N SER A 16 6.74 7.80 7.16
CA SER A 16 7.45 8.36 8.32
C SER A 16 6.80 7.92 9.64
N ALA A 17 5.47 8.02 9.74
CA ALA A 17 4.72 7.58 10.91
C ALA A 17 4.94 6.07 11.18
N ALA A 18 4.82 5.23 10.15
CA ALA A 18 5.07 3.79 10.24
C ALA A 18 6.47 3.50 10.78
N SER A 19 7.48 4.21 10.27
CA SER A 19 8.88 4.04 10.68
C SER A 19 9.09 4.39 12.15
N SER A 20 8.38 5.40 12.67
CA SER A 20 8.48 5.81 14.08
C SER A 20 7.84 4.81 15.06
N VAL A 21 6.78 4.11 14.64
CA VAL A 21 6.01 3.22 15.53
C VAL A 21 6.31 1.73 15.32
N ARG A 22 7.15 1.36 14.34
CA ARG A 22 7.38 -0.05 13.95
C ARG A 22 7.88 -0.98 15.05
N GLN A 23 8.50 -0.44 16.10
CA GLN A 23 8.98 -1.23 17.23
C GLN A 23 7.86 -1.51 18.24
N ASP A 24 7.12 -0.48 18.63
CA ASP A 24 6.13 -0.54 19.70
C ASP A 24 4.75 -1.00 19.20
N TYR A 25 4.39 -0.62 17.97
CA TYR A 25 3.10 -0.86 17.33
C TYR A 25 3.28 -1.44 15.91
N PRO A 26 3.83 -2.66 15.80
CA PRO A 26 4.20 -3.26 14.52
C PRO A 26 3.01 -3.49 13.57
N ASP A 27 1.83 -3.83 14.09
CA ASP A 27 0.59 -3.98 13.33
C ASP A 27 0.08 -2.65 12.74
N TRP A 28 0.20 -1.56 13.51
CA TRP A 28 -0.07 -0.21 13.02
C TRP A 28 0.94 0.23 11.97
N ALA A 29 2.23 -0.06 12.14
CA ALA A 29 3.24 0.23 11.13
C ALA A 29 2.93 -0.48 9.79
N VAL A 30 2.52 -1.76 9.84
CA VAL A 30 2.08 -2.50 8.64
C VAL A 30 0.88 -1.83 7.97
N THR A 31 -0.10 -1.40 8.76
CA THR A 31 -1.28 -0.69 8.25
C THR A 31 -0.87 0.61 7.56
N MET A 32 0.01 1.40 8.18
CA MET A 32 0.50 2.67 7.64
C MET A 32 1.36 2.47 6.38
N TYR A 33 2.19 1.42 6.30
CA TYR A 33 2.93 1.10 5.06
C TYR A 33 2.01 0.81 3.88
N PHE A 34 0.87 0.14 4.12
CA PHE A 34 -0.14 -0.05 3.08
C PHE A 34 -0.78 1.28 2.64
N TYR A 35 -1.16 2.14 3.58
CA TYR A 35 -1.71 3.45 3.23
C TYR A 35 -0.68 4.32 2.48
N ALA A 36 0.60 4.26 2.86
CA ALA A 36 1.66 4.91 2.11
C ALA A 36 1.73 4.41 0.65
N ALA A 37 1.72 3.09 0.44
CA ALA A 37 1.73 2.50 -0.90
C ALA A 37 0.48 2.87 -1.72
N LEU A 38 -0.70 2.90 -1.09
CA LEU A 38 -1.94 3.34 -1.74
C LEU A 38 -1.83 4.78 -2.22
N HIS A 39 -1.29 5.68 -1.40
CA HIS A 39 -1.12 7.06 -1.78
C HIS A 39 -0.05 7.26 -2.87
N TRP A 40 1.03 6.47 -2.87
CA TRP A 40 1.98 6.42 -3.98
C TRP A 40 1.32 6.02 -5.31
N VAL A 41 0.46 5.01 -5.29
CA VAL A 41 -0.28 4.54 -6.48
C VAL A 41 -1.21 5.63 -7.02
N GLU A 42 -1.96 6.29 -6.15
CA GLU A 42 -2.85 7.39 -6.54
C GLU A 42 -2.07 8.61 -7.07
N HIS A 43 -0.96 8.96 -6.43
CA HIS A 43 -0.07 10.02 -6.89
C HIS A 43 0.41 9.75 -8.33
N TYR A 44 0.97 8.56 -8.56
CA TYR A 44 1.44 8.14 -9.88
C TYR A 44 0.31 8.15 -10.92
N ALA A 45 -0.87 7.63 -10.57
CA ALA A 45 -2.02 7.64 -11.47
C ALA A 45 -2.39 9.04 -11.93
N LEU A 46 -2.46 9.99 -10.99
CA LEU A 46 -2.79 11.37 -11.29
C LEU A 46 -1.72 12.04 -12.17
N LEU A 47 -0.42 11.75 -11.95
CA LEU A 47 0.66 12.22 -12.83
C LEU A 47 0.54 11.67 -14.26
N LYS A 48 -0.04 10.47 -14.43
CA LYS A 48 -0.34 9.88 -15.74
C LYS A 48 -1.70 10.31 -16.30
N GLY A 49 -2.38 11.26 -15.67
CA GLY A 49 -3.70 11.74 -16.10
C GLY A 49 -4.84 10.75 -15.86
N CYS A 50 -4.62 9.73 -15.01
CA CYS A 50 -5.61 8.73 -14.66
C CYS A 50 -6.27 9.04 -13.30
N ASN A 51 -7.59 8.96 -13.26
CA ASN A 51 -8.35 8.96 -12.02
C ASN A 51 -8.86 7.54 -11.75
N ILE A 52 -8.17 6.79 -10.88
CA ILE A 52 -8.48 5.37 -10.61
C ILE A 52 -9.95 5.16 -10.24
N ALA A 53 -10.52 6.04 -9.40
CA ALA A 53 -11.89 5.88 -8.92
C ALA A 53 -12.94 6.03 -10.04
N ARG A 54 -12.60 6.73 -11.13
CA ARG A 54 -13.46 6.90 -12.30
C ARG A 54 -13.14 5.91 -13.40
N ASP A 55 -11.85 5.75 -13.71
CA ASP A 55 -11.37 5.05 -14.90
C ASP A 55 -11.26 3.53 -14.67
N TYR A 56 -11.16 3.10 -13.41
CA TYR A 56 -11.08 1.70 -12.99
C TYR A 56 -12.21 1.35 -12.02
N ASP A 57 -13.38 1.98 -12.14
CA ASP A 57 -14.51 1.64 -11.29
C ASP A 57 -14.86 0.14 -11.44
N SER A 58 -14.71 -0.58 -10.34
CA SER A 58 -14.95 -2.03 -10.28
C SER A 58 -16.40 -2.37 -9.96
N GLY A 59 -17.21 -1.38 -9.56
CA GLY A 59 -18.54 -1.57 -8.98
C GLY A 59 -18.52 -2.27 -7.61
N ARG A 60 -17.35 -2.60 -7.06
CA ARG A 60 -17.19 -3.36 -5.82
C ARG A 60 -16.57 -2.55 -4.69
N SER A 61 -15.34 -2.09 -4.89
CA SER A 61 -14.64 -1.30 -3.89
C SER A 61 -13.52 -0.46 -4.51
N LYS A 62 -13.11 0.60 -3.80
CA LYS A 62 -11.94 1.40 -4.18
C LYS A 62 -10.63 0.60 -4.09
N HIS A 63 -10.58 -0.46 -3.29
CA HIS A 63 -9.41 -1.35 -3.25
C HIS A 63 -9.32 -2.17 -4.54
N ASP A 64 -10.45 -2.72 -5.00
CA ASP A 64 -10.51 -3.46 -6.26
C ASP A 64 -10.15 -2.58 -7.46
N SER A 65 -10.64 -1.34 -7.51
CA SER A 65 -10.28 -0.38 -8.55
C SER A 65 -8.77 -0.11 -8.61
N ARG A 66 -8.11 0.09 -7.46
CA ARG A 66 -6.64 0.24 -7.40
C ARG A 66 -5.93 -1.05 -7.79
N GLN A 67 -6.46 -2.19 -7.39
CA GLN A 67 -5.85 -3.48 -7.76
C GLN A 67 -5.89 -3.70 -9.27
N GLN A 68 -6.97 -3.31 -9.96
CA GLN A 68 -7.05 -3.34 -11.42
C GLN A 68 -6.02 -2.40 -12.06
N TYR A 69 -5.94 -1.16 -11.58
CA TYR A 69 -4.93 -0.21 -12.06
C TYR A 69 -3.51 -0.73 -11.90
N ILE A 70 -3.18 -1.27 -10.71
CA ILE A 70 -1.86 -1.85 -10.41
C ILE A 70 -1.55 -3.04 -11.31
N ASN A 71 -2.53 -3.90 -11.60
CA ASN A 71 -2.34 -5.01 -12.52
C ASN A 71 -1.98 -4.51 -13.92
N GLN A 72 -2.64 -3.46 -14.40
CA GLN A 72 -2.34 -2.85 -15.70
C GLN A 72 -0.94 -2.26 -15.73
N ILE A 73 -0.59 -1.38 -14.79
CA ILE A 73 0.72 -0.72 -14.81
C ILE A 73 1.88 -1.70 -14.53
N ALA A 74 1.65 -2.79 -13.79
CA ALA A 74 2.67 -3.83 -13.61
C ALA A 74 2.99 -4.55 -14.92
N ILE A 75 2.01 -4.69 -15.83
CA ILE A 75 2.21 -5.20 -17.19
C ILE A 75 2.94 -4.16 -18.03
N ASP A 76 2.48 -2.91 -18.00
CA ASP A 76 3.07 -1.82 -18.81
C ASP A 76 4.55 -1.57 -18.47
N LEU A 77 4.89 -1.66 -17.17
CA LEU A 77 6.27 -1.53 -16.68
C LEU A 77 7.09 -2.83 -16.80
N ASN A 78 6.49 -3.92 -17.28
CA ASN A 78 7.05 -5.27 -17.30
C ASN A 78 7.67 -5.67 -15.93
N ASN A 79 6.97 -5.32 -14.84
CA ASN A 79 7.45 -5.52 -13.48
C ASN A 79 6.38 -6.17 -12.58
N PRO A 80 6.31 -7.51 -12.55
CA PRO A 80 5.31 -8.21 -11.73
C PRO A 80 5.53 -8.03 -10.23
N SER A 81 6.72 -7.56 -9.81
CA SER A 81 7.02 -7.29 -8.40
C SER A 81 6.17 -6.15 -7.85
N LEU A 82 5.75 -5.18 -8.68
CA LEU A 82 4.86 -4.11 -8.27
C LEU A 82 3.52 -4.66 -7.76
N ARG A 83 2.88 -5.50 -8.58
CA ARG A 83 1.63 -6.18 -8.23
C ARG A 83 1.79 -6.99 -6.95
N LYS A 84 2.84 -7.82 -6.88
CA LYS A 84 3.09 -8.68 -5.72
C LYS A 84 3.31 -7.87 -4.43
N ALA A 85 4.10 -6.81 -4.50
CA ALA A 85 4.40 -5.96 -3.36
C ALA A 85 3.15 -5.26 -2.81
N TYR A 86 2.34 -4.67 -3.69
CA TYR A 86 1.10 -4.03 -3.28
C TYR A 86 0.08 -5.02 -2.70
N GLN A 87 -0.12 -6.17 -3.36
CA GLN A 87 -1.04 -7.22 -2.88
C GLN A 87 -0.64 -7.73 -1.50
N ASN A 88 0.66 -7.94 -1.26
CA ASN A 88 1.14 -8.36 0.05
C ASN A 88 0.83 -7.30 1.12
N LEU A 89 1.08 -6.02 0.84
CA LEU A 89 0.75 -4.93 1.76
C LEU A 89 -0.75 -4.85 2.07
N GLU A 90 -1.61 -5.01 1.07
CA GLU A 90 -3.06 -5.01 1.29
C GLU A 90 -3.49 -6.18 2.18
N LEU A 91 -3.01 -7.39 1.87
CA LEU A 91 -3.32 -8.59 2.65
C LEU A 91 -2.82 -8.46 4.10
N ASP A 92 -1.60 -7.98 4.29
CA ASP A 92 -1.04 -7.76 5.62
C ASP A 92 -1.78 -6.65 6.38
N SER A 93 -2.15 -5.54 5.74
CA SER A 93 -2.97 -4.49 6.35
C SER A 93 -4.35 -5.00 6.78
N ARG A 94 -5.00 -5.83 5.94
CA ARG A 94 -6.30 -6.43 6.28
C ARG A 94 -6.17 -7.40 7.46
N LYS A 95 -5.11 -8.20 7.49
CA LYS A 95 -4.82 -9.12 8.59
C LYS A 95 -4.53 -8.37 9.89
N ALA A 96 -3.74 -7.30 9.84
CA ALA A 96 -3.44 -6.45 10.99
C ALA A 96 -4.72 -5.84 11.61
N ARG A 97 -5.60 -5.29 10.78
CA ARG A 97 -6.80 -4.57 11.24
C ARG A 97 -7.98 -5.48 11.61
N TYR A 98 -8.20 -6.55 10.84
CA TYR A 98 -9.40 -7.37 10.96
C TYR A 98 -9.13 -8.78 11.48
N LEU A 99 -7.89 -9.05 11.91
CA LEU A 99 -7.46 -10.34 12.47
C LEU A 99 -7.74 -11.53 11.53
N ILE A 100 -7.76 -11.28 10.22
CA ILE A 100 -8.06 -12.31 9.21
C ILE A 100 -7.05 -13.45 9.33
N ASN A 101 -7.54 -14.65 9.64
CA ASN A 101 -6.75 -15.86 9.81
C ASN A 101 -5.68 -15.75 10.90
N LEU A 102 -5.94 -14.98 11.97
CA LEU A 102 -5.11 -14.92 13.17
C LEU A 102 -5.79 -15.63 14.34
N ASN A 103 -5.01 -16.42 15.09
CA ASN A 103 -5.38 -17.00 16.38
C ASN A 103 -4.72 -16.26 17.57
N THR A 104 -4.12 -15.10 17.32
CA THR A 104 -3.38 -14.29 18.29
C THR A 104 -3.58 -12.80 18.00
N LYS A 105 -3.08 -11.93 18.88
CA LYS A 105 -3.10 -10.47 18.68
C LYS A 105 -2.23 -10.09 17.47
N ALA A 106 -2.70 -9.15 16.66
CA ALA A 106 -1.94 -8.65 15.51
C ALA A 106 -0.54 -8.14 15.92
N GLN A 107 -0.46 -7.41 17.03
CA GLN A 107 0.80 -6.93 17.61
C GLN A 107 1.81 -8.08 17.86
N THR A 108 1.34 -9.23 18.33
CA THR A 108 2.19 -10.43 18.57
C THR A 108 2.53 -11.14 17.27
N TYR A 109 1.59 -11.19 16.32
CA TYR A 109 1.81 -11.83 15.02
C TYR A 109 2.87 -11.12 14.19
N TYR A 110 2.84 -9.78 14.15
CA TYR A 110 3.75 -8.95 13.37
C TYR A 110 5.09 -8.76 14.08
N SER A 111 5.94 -9.78 14.02
CA SER A 111 7.34 -9.67 14.42
C SER A 111 8.10 -8.65 13.57
N GLN A 112 9.23 -8.15 14.08
CA GLN A 112 10.09 -7.20 13.36
C GLN A 112 10.47 -7.69 11.95
N ALA A 113 10.69 -8.99 11.76
CA ALA A 113 10.96 -9.56 10.44
C ALA A 113 9.79 -9.38 9.45
N ARG A 114 8.54 -9.52 9.92
CA ARG A 114 7.34 -9.30 9.08
C ARG A 114 7.16 -7.81 8.77
N VAL A 115 7.41 -6.94 9.74
CA VAL A 115 7.35 -5.49 9.54
C VAL A 115 8.41 -5.03 8.53
N ILE A 116 9.63 -5.57 8.61
CA ILE A 116 10.70 -5.33 7.62
C ILE A 116 10.27 -5.78 6.22
N ASN A 117 9.59 -6.93 6.09
CA ASN A 117 9.09 -7.38 4.80
C ASN A 117 8.01 -6.44 4.23
N CYS A 118 7.13 -5.91 5.09
CA CYS A 118 6.15 -4.90 4.67
C CYS A 118 6.85 -3.61 4.20
N TYR A 119 7.85 -3.15 4.95
CA TYR A 119 8.66 -2.00 4.53
C TYR A 119 9.34 -2.23 3.17
N LYS A 120 9.93 -3.41 2.95
CA LYS A 120 10.51 -3.78 1.65
C LYS A 120 9.48 -3.75 0.52
N ASN A 121 8.27 -4.23 0.75
CA ASN A 121 7.19 -4.13 -0.25
C ASN A 121 6.83 -2.67 -0.55
N LEU A 122 6.77 -1.80 0.47
CA LEU A 122 6.56 -0.36 0.25
C LEU A 122 7.67 0.25 -0.60
N GLN A 123 8.94 -0.07 -0.30
CA GLN A 123 10.07 0.43 -1.09
C GLN A 123 10.01 -0.06 -2.54
N THR A 124 9.59 -1.30 -2.79
CA THR A 124 9.35 -1.80 -4.16
C THR A 124 8.29 -0.96 -4.88
N VAL A 125 7.16 -0.64 -4.22
CA VAL A 125 6.11 0.19 -4.82
C VAL A 125 6.66 1.60 -5.11
N LYS A 126 7.32 2.23 -4.14
CA LYS A 126 7.88 3.58 -4.25
C LYS A 126 8.90 3.68 -5.38
N ASN A 127 9.88 2.79 -5.42
CA ASN A 127 10.96 2.82 -6.43
C ASN A 127 10.46 2.59 -7.86
N LEU A 128 9.31 1.96 -8.04
CA LEU A 128 8.73 1.70 -9.37
C LEU A 128 7.76 2.78 -9.82
N LEU A 129 7.28 3.63 -8.91
CA LEU A 129 6.24 4.63 -9.16
C LEU A 129 6.70 6.08 -8.90
N GLN A 130 7.91 6.26 -8.38
CA GLN A 130 8.59 7.56 -8.31
C GLN A 130 9.11 7.97 -9.68
#